data_AF-A0A7R9IQ70-F1
#
_entry.id   AF-A0A7R9IQ70-F1
#
_cell.length_a   1.000
_cell.length_b   1.000
_cell.length_c   1.000
_cell.angle_alpha   90.00
_cell.angle_beta   90.00
_cell.angle_gamma   90.00
#
_symmetry.space_group_name_H-M   'P 1'
#
loop_
_entity.id
_entity.type
_entity.pdbx_description
1 polymer ?
#
loop_
_entity_poly.entity_id
_entity_poly.type
_entity_poly.pdbx_seq_one_letter_code
_entity_poly.pdbx_strand_id
1 'polypeptide(L)'
;VIPLNLARKKYPRPSMEDLQSALNDSIAFLIVRHPLERLLSAYRDKLQFSLPHTLHQKLGSEIVNKYRTPRPFNIKTSGPKNPRWPFFSEFVNYLVDIHNSGEPFDMHWTPITEFCTPCQVNFHLIAKFETLQEDQNYLIHMSGLQDIIKPEWKNPAKGYSTNKLVASYYSQLTKMQILQLYNIYRYDFELFDYTLDGYLDHGTTEATDRDDPTT
;
A
#
# COMPACT_ATOMS: atom_id res chain seq x y z
N VAL A 1 24.27 14.83 7.91
CA VAL A 1 23.48 14.20 9.01
C VAL A 1 22.02 14.19 8.58
N ILE A 2 21.35 13.04 8.62
CA ILE A 2 19.92 12.93 8.24
C ILE A 2 19.09 13.72 9.26
N PRO A 3 18.27 14.71 8.87
CA PRO A 3 17.49 15.54 9.81
C PRO A 3 16.66 14.73 10.81
N LEU A 4 16.11 13.59 10.36
CA LEU A 4 15.38 12.66 11.22
C LEU A 4 16.21 12.11 12.39
N ASN A 5 17.51 11.85 12.18
CA ASN A 5 18.38 11.35 13.25
C ASN A 5 18.65 12.43 14.31
N LEU A 6 18.75 13.71 13.89
CA LEU A 6 18.85 14.84 14.83
C LEU A 6 17.55 15.02 15.60
N ALA A 7 16.41 14.93 14.91
CA ALA A 7 15.09 15.00 15.54
C ALA A 7 14.92 13.88 16.58
N ARG A 8 15.27 12.63 16.26
CA ARG A 8 15.19 11.50 17.20
C ARG A 8 16.15 11.61 18.38
N LYS A 9 17.29 12.28 18.21
CA LYS A 9 18.20 12.57 19.33
C LYS A 9 17.61 13.61 20.29
N LYS A 10 16.87 14.58 19.77
CA LYS A 10 16.20 15.62 20.56
C LYS A 10 14.87 15.16 21.16
N TYR A 11 14.13 14.34 20.43
CA TYR A 11 12.83 13.77 20.80
C TYR A 11 12.94 12.25 20.71
N PRO A 12 13.45 11.59 21.77
CA PRO A 12 13.54 10.14 21.79
C PRO A 12 12.16 9.50 21.72
N ARG A 13 12.12 8.24 21.30
CA ARG A 13 10.88 7.45 21.34
C ARG A 13 10.40 7.38 22.81
N PRO A 14 9.14 7.73 23.11
CA PRO A 14 8.59 7.59 24.45
C PRO A 14 8.68 6.14 24.96
N SER A 15 8.76 5.95 26.27
CA SER A 15 8.68 4.62 26.86
C SER A 15 7.27 4.04 26.72
N MET A 16 7.12 2.73 26.91
CA MET A 16 5.79 2.11 26.89
C MET A 16 4.88 2.66 28.01
N GLU A 17 5.47 3.00 29.16
CA GLU A 17 4.75 3.61 30.29
C GLU A 17 4.26 5.02 29.93
N ASP A 18 5.11 5.84 29.31
CA ASP A 18 4.71 7.18 28.84
C ASP A 18 3.58 7.10 27.80
N LEU A 19 3.65 6.14 26.88
CA LEU A 19 2.61 5.93 25.87
C LEU A 19 1.29 5.50 26.51
N GLN A 20 1.31 4.56 27.46
CA GLN A 20 0.10 4.13 28.17
C GLN A 20 -0.52 5.28 28.97
N SER A 21 0.31 6.06 29.67
CA SER A 21 -0.16 7.25 30.40
C SER A 21 -0.78 8.27 29.46
N ALA A 22 -0.15 8.54 28.31
CA ALA A 22 -0.67 9.51 27.34
C ALA A 22 -1.98 9.06 26.69
N LEU A 23 -2.16 7.75 26.48
CA LEU A 23 -3.38 7.20 25.89
C LEU A 23 -4.62 7.40 26.77
N ASN A 24 -4.45 7.46 28.10
CA ASN A 24 -5.58 7.64 29.03
C ASN A 24 -6.30 8.99 28.84
N ASP A 25 -5.54 10.04 28.50
CA ASP A 25 -6.05 11.40 28.38
C ASP A 25 -6.08 11.89 26.92
N SER A 26 -5.95 10.97 25.95
CA SER A 26 -5.88 11.30 24.51
C SER A 26 -6.99 10.63 23.71
N ILE A 27 -7.42 11.31 22.64
CA ILE A 27 -8.26 10.69 21.62
C ILE A 27 -7.35 9.87 20.68
N ALA A 28 -7.26 8.57 20.95
CA ALA A 28 -6.64 7.62 20.03
C ALA A 28 -7.53 7.38 18.80
N PHE A 29 -6.98 7.55 17.60
CA PHE A 29 -7.65 7.21 16.34
C PHE A 29 -6.70 6.53 15.36
N LEU A 30 -7.25 5.74 14.44
CA LEU A 30 -6.54 5.07 13.36
C LEU A 30 -7.16 5.46 12.02
N ILE A 31 -6.34 5.77 11.01
CA ILE A 31 -6.83 6.01 9.65
C ILE A 31 -6.48 4.78 8.81
N VAL A 32 -7.50 4.17 8.21
CA VAL A 32 -7.37 3.00 7.34
C VAL A 32 -7.82 3.32 5.93
N ARG A 33 -7.44 2.45 4.99
CA ARG A 33 -7.81 2.55 3.57
C ARG A 33 -7.94 1.15 3.02
N HIS A 34 -8.77 0.98 1.99
CA HIS A 34 -8.88 -0.28 1.28
C HIS A 34 -7.48 -0.87 0.96
N PRO A 35 -7.15 -2.10 1.40
CA PRO A 35 -5.78 -2.61 1.35
C PRO A 35 -5.16 -2.59 -0.05
N LEU A 36 -5.97 -2.95 -1.05
CA LEU A 36 -5.55 -2.98 -2.45
C LEU A 36 -5.36 -1.59 -3.07
N GLU A 37 -6.09 -0.58 -2.61
CA GLU A 37 -5.85 0.79 -3.07
C GLU A 37 -4.60 1.38 -2.43
N ARG A 38 -4.41 1.14 -1.12
CA ARG A 38 -3.22 1.55 -0.39
C ARG A 38 -1.98 0.94 -1.04
N LEU A 39 -2.04 -0.35 -1.39
CA LEU A 39 -0.97 -1.05 -2.09
C LEU A 39 -0.63 -0.41 -3.43
N LEU A 40 -1.65 -0.14 -4.26
CA LEU A 40 -1.45 0.49 -5.55
C LEU A 40 -0.84 1.89 -5.40
N SER A 41 -1.31 2.67 -4.43
CA SER A 41 -0.75 3.98 -4.12
C SER A 41 0.73 3.89 -3.74
N ALA A 42 1.09 2.93 -2.88
CA ALA A 42 2.47 2.71 -2.44
C ALA A 42 3.38 2.27 -3.61
N TYR A 43 2.94 1.32 -4.43
CA TYR A 43 3.66 0.90 -5.63
C TYR A 43 3.94 2.09 -6.57
N ARG A 44 2.92 2.93 -6.82
CA ARG A 44 3.06 4.08 -7.71
C ARG A 44 4.08 5.08 -7.18
N ASP A 45 3.97 5.43 -5.90
CA ASP A 45 4.83 6.43 -5.27
C ASP A 45 6.27 5.93 -5.12
N LYS A 46 6.45 4.68 -4.66
CA LYS A 46 7.78 4.16 -4.30
C LYS A 46 8.52 3.48 -5.42
N LEU A 47 7.82 2.86 -6.38
CA LEU A 47 8.46 2.08 -7.44
C LEU A 47 8.29 2.76 -8.80
N GLN A 48 7.05 3.04 -9.22
CA GLN A 48 6.80 3.60 -10.56
C GLN A 48 7.34 5.01 -10.73
N PHE A 49 7.10 5.87 -9.74
CA PHE A 49 7.53 7.27 -9.72
C PHE A 49 8.63 7.50 -8.67
N SER A 50 9.43 6.46 -8.39
CA SER A 50 10.51 6.53 -7.42
C SER A 50 11.45 7.70 -7.72
N LEU A 51 11.82 8.47 -6.68
CA LEU A 51 12.88 9.46 -6.81
C LEU A 51 14.23 8.77 -7.12
N PRO A 52 15.11 9.40 -7.91
CA PRO A 52 16.40 8.83 -8.24
C PRO A 52 17.28 8.68 -6.99
N HIS A 53 18.15 7.66 -6.99
CA HIS A 53 19.10 7.35 -5.92
C HIS A 53 18.45 7.00 -4.57
N THR A 54 17.23 6.45 -4.60
CA THR A 54 16.52 5.97 -3.40
C THR A 54 16.64 4.46 -3.23
N LEU A 55 16.42 3.99 -1.99
CA LEU A 55 16.34 2.55 -1.69
C LEU A 55 15.25 1.87 -2.51
N HIS A 56 14.10 2.51 -2.69
CA HIS A 56 13.00 1.96 -3.47
C HIS A 56 13.31 1.86 -4.97
N GLN A 57 14.11 2.79 -5.53
CA GLN A 57 14.61 2.64 -6.91
C GLN A 57 15.50 1.40 -7.06
N LYS A 58 16.39 1.16 -6.08
CA LYS A 58 17.26 -0.03 -6.07
C LYS A 58 16.43 -1.30 -5.97
N LEU A 59 15.48 -1.35 -5.03
CA LEU A 59 14.54 -2.46 -4.88
C LEU A 59 13.74 -2.71 -6.16
N GLY A 60 13.24 -1.67 -6.81
CA GLY A 60 12.55 -1.79 -8.09
C GLY A 60 13.43 -2.46 -9.16
N SER A 61 14.72 -2.12 -9.20
CA SER A 61 15.67 -2.75 -10.13
C SER A 61 15.90 -4.24 -9.80
N GLU A 62 15.95 -4.59 -8.51
CA GLU A 62 16.08 -5.99 -8.05
C GLU A 62 14.85 -6.82 -8.43
N ILE A 63 13.65 -6.27 -8.23
CA ILE A 63 12.38 -6.90 -8.67
C ILE A 63 12.41 -7.12 -10.19
N VAL A 64 12.77 -6.10 -10.97
CA VAL A 64 12.87 -6.24 -12.44
C VAL A 64 13.85 -7.35 -12.81
N ASN A 65 15.03 -7.39 -12.21
CA ASN A 65 16.04 -8.41 -12.52
C ASN A 65 15.58 -9.83 -12.20
N LYS A 66 14.75 -10.00 -11.15
CA LYS A 66 14.26 -11.32 -10.71
C LYS A 66 13.06 -11.81 -11.53
N TYR A 67 12.08 -10.95 -11.77
CA TYR A 67 10.77 -11.38 -12.30
C TYR A 67 10.56 -11.08 -13.79
N ARG A 68 11.37 -10.19 -14.39
CA ARG A 68 11.23 -9.87 -15.81
C ARG A 68 11.92 -10.92 -16.65
N THR A 69 11.15 -11.75 -17.35
CA THR A 69 11.71 -12.69 -18.34
C THR A 69 12.55 -11.93 -19.38
N PRO A 70 13.80 -12.34 -19.65
CA PRO A 70 14.65 -11.65 -20.60
C PRO A 70 14.05 -11.76 -22.01
N ARG A 71 13.91 -10.62 -22.70
CA ARG A 71 13.73 -10.63 -24.16
C ARG A 71 15.08 -10.94 -24.82
N PRO A 72 15.10 -11.61 -25.99
CA PRO A 72 16.35 -11.88 -26.70
C PRO A 72 17.20 -10.62 -26.86
N PHE A 73 18.52 -10.80 -26.71
CA PHE A 73 19.62 -9.86 -26.42
C PHE A 73 19.70 -8.50 -27.16
N ASN A 74 18.77 -8.16 -28.07
CA ASN A 74 18.89 -7.05 -29.01
C ASN A 74 17.92 -5.86 -28.79
N ILE A 75 17.19 -5.80 -27.67
CA ILE A 75 16.33 -4.64 -27.37
C ILE A 75 16.95 -3.79 -26.27
N LYS A 76 17.96 -2.99 -26.64
CA LYS A 76 18.36 -1.82 -25.86
C LYS A 76 17.36 -0.69 -26.07
N THR A 77 16.22 -0.72 -25.39
CA THR A 77 15.41 0.50 -25.25
C THR A 77 14.70 0.51 -23.90
N SER A 78 15.11 1.43 -23.02
CA SER A 78 14.18 1.99 -22.04
C SER A 78 13.11 2.73 -22.82
N GLY A 79 11.90 2.18 -22.83
CA GLY A 79 10.73 2.73 -23.53
C GLY A 79 9.45 2.32 -22.80
N PRO A 80 8.27 2.78 -23.25
CA PRO A 80 7.00 2.50 -22.57
C PRO A 80 6.73 0.99 -22.37
N LYS A 81 7.28 0.16 -23.27
CA LYS A 81 7.15 -1.31 -23.26
C LYS A 81 8.20 -2.04 -22.39
N ASN A 82 9.17 -1.31 -21.82
CA ASN A 82 10.19 -1.86 -20.93
C ASN A 82 10.67 -0.76 -19.94
N PRO A 83 9.83 -0.42 -18.95
CA PRO A 83 10.16 0.60 -17.96
C PRO A 83 11.32 0.17 -17.05
N ARG A 84 12.01 1.13 -16.42
CA ARG A 84 13.07 0.84 -15.45
C ARG A 84 12.57 0.37 -14.09
N TRP A 85 11.27 0.55 -13.82
CA TRP A 85 10.58 0.06 -12.64
C TRP A 85 9.86 -1.26 -12.94
N PRO A 86 9.52 -2.06 -11.92
CA PRO A 86 8.77 -3.29 -12.11
C PRO A 86 7.36 -3.01 -12.61
N PHE A 87 6.79 -3.91 -13.40
CA PHE A 87 5.35 -3.92 -13.66
C PHE A 87 4.60 -4.25 -12.37
N PHE A 88 3.30 -3.93 -12.33
CA PHE A 88 2.51 -4.18 -11.12
C PHE A 88 2.43 -5.67 -10.78
N SER A 89 2.28 -6.54 -11.78
CA SER A 89 2.31 -8.00 -11.60
C SER A 89 3.66 -8.53 -11.09
N GLU A 90 4.78 -7.97 -11.56
CA GLU A 90 6.13 -8.31 -11.05
C GLU A 90 6.28 -7.90 -9.58
N PHE A 91 5.75 -6.74 -9.20
CA PHE A 91 5.71 -6.31 -7.81
C PHE A 91 4.83 -7.21 -6.94
N VAL A 92 3.66 -7.63 -7.44
CA VAL A 92 2.78 -8.55 -6.70
C VAL A 92 3.47 -9.91 -6.48
N ASN A 93 4.14 -10.47 -7.49
CA ASN A 93 4.93 -11.69 -7.32
C ASN A 93 6.03 -11.51 -6.27
N TYR A 94 6.69 -10.35 -6.26
CA TYR A 94 7.63 -10.01 -5.19
C TYR A 94 7.01 -10.05 -3.80
N LEU A 95 5.81 -9.48 -3.62
CA LEU A 95 5.12 -9.50 -2.32
C LEU A 95 4.74 -10.91 -1.88
N VAL A 96 4.33 -11.76 -2.81
CA VAL A 96 4.00 -13.16 -2.54
C VAL A 96 5.24 -13.93 -2.11
N ASP A 97 6.37 -13.75 -2.80
CA ASP A 97 7.63 -14.41 -2.46
C ASP A 97 8.14 -14.01 -1.07
N ILE A 98 8.11 -12.71 -0.71
CA ILE A 98 8.54 -12.27 0.62
C ILE A 98 7.59 -12.77 1.72
N HIS A 99 6.27 -12.80 1.45
CA HIS A 99 5.28 -13.35 2.37
C HIS A 99 5.56 -14.83 2.66
N ASN A 100 5.75 -15.62 1.59
CA ASN A 100 5.99 -17.06 1.70
C ASN A 100 7.33 -17.37 2.38
N SER A 101 8.32 -16.49 2.22
CA SER A 101 9.64 -16.63 2.84
C SER A 101 9.69 -16.11 4.29
N GLY A 102 8.62 -15.48 4.78
CA GLY A 102 8.56 -14.88 6.11
C GLY A 102 9.46 -13.64 6.26
N GLU A 103 9.83 -13.00 5.15
CA GLU A 103 10.63 -11.77 5.17
C GLU A 103 9.76 -10.56 5.55
N PRO A 104 10.31 -9.59 6.30
CA PRO A 104 9.55 -8.41 6.71
C PRO A 104 9.21 -7.53 5.49
N PHE A 105 7.97 -7.04 5.46
CA PHE A 105 7.55 -6.07 4.46
C PHE A 105 8.15 -4.67 4.72
N ASP A 106 8.32 -3.90 3.65
CA ASP A 106 8.57 -2.45 3.77
C ASP A 106 7.33 -1.77 4.38
N MET A 107 7.58 -0.75 5.19
CA MET A 107 6.54 0.03 5.89
C MET A 107 5.44 0.60 4.99
N HIS A 108 5.67 0.76 3.68
CA HIS A 108 4.69 1.32 2.75
C HIS A 108 3.62 0.31 2.30
N TRP A 109 3.90 -0.99 2.40
CA TRP A 109 2.98 -2.05 1.95
C TRP A 109 2.84 -3.22 2.93
N THR A 110 3.46 -3.17 4.11
CA THR A 110 3.08 -4.04 5.24
C THR A 110 1.59 -3.87 5.58
N PRO A 111 0.86 -4.94 5.97
CA PRO A 111 -0.51 -4.84 6.46
C PRO A 111 -0.66 -3.84 7.62
N ILE A 112 -1.79 -3.15 7.69
CA ILE A 112 -2.08 -2.17 8.75
C ILE A 112 -2.16 -2.89 10.11
N THR A 113 -2.74 -4.08 10.13
CA THR A 113 -2.83 -4.94 11.31
C THR A 113 -1.46 -5.32 11.89
N GLU A 114 -0.45 -5.48 11.03
CA GLU A 114 0.94 -5.72 11.44
C GLU A 114 1.64 -4.42 11.86
N PHE A 115 1.47 -3.34 11.09
CA PHE A 115 2.20 -2.10 11.31
C PHE A 115 1.70 -1.26 12.50
N CYS A 116 0.38 -1.21 12.69
CA CYS A 116 -0.27 -0.37 13.70
C CYS A 116 -0.77 -1.17 14.91
N THR A 117 -0.66 -2.51 14.89
CA THR A 117 -1.04 -3.42 15.98
C THR A 117 -2.36 -3.05 16.66
N PRO A 118 -3.48 -2.97 15.91
CA PRO A 118 -4.71 -2.35 16.40
C PRO A 118 -5.33 -3.06 17.59
N CYS A 119 -4.97 -4.32 17.85
CA CYS A 119 -5.40 -5.07 19.02
C CYS A 119 -4.77 -4.58 20.34
N GLN A 120 -3.73 -3.74 20.30
CA GLN A 120 -3.01 -3.26 21.49
C GLN A 120 -3.48 -1.88 21.95
N VAL A 121 -4.31 -1.19 21.17
CA VAL A 121 -4.76 0.17 21.44
C VAL A 121 -6.28 0.23 21.34
N ASN A 122 -6.93 0.75 22.38
CA ASN A 122 -8.35 1.02 22.34
C ASN A 122 -8.61 2.33 21.56
N PHE A 123 -8.78 2.21 20.25
CA PHE A 123 -9.07 3.37 19.40
C PHE A 123 -10.51 3.86 19.61
N HIS A 124 -10.67 5.17 19.80
CA HIS A 124 -11.97 5.83 19.87
C HIS A 124 -12.61 6.01 18.49
N LEU A 125 -11.78 6.07 17.44
CA LEU A 125 -12.23 6.24 16.06
C LEU A 125 -11.33 5.46 15.09
N ILE A 126 -11.94 4.70 14.20
CA ILE A 126 -11.29 4.16 13.00
C ILE A 126 -11.85 4.93 11.81
N ALA A 127 -11.08 5.89 11.32
CA ALA A 127 -11.41 6.69 10.15
C ALA A 127 -11.05 5.96 8.86
N LYS A 128 -11.90 6.03 7.84
CA LYS A 128 -11.68 5.42 6.53
C LYS A 128 -11.29 6.48 5.51
N PHE A 129 -10.33 6.17 4.66
CA PHE A 129 -9.89 7.10 3.61
C PHE A 129 -11.04 7.43 2.63
N GLU A 130 -11.96 6.49 2.45
CA GLU A 130 -13.14 6.60 1.60
C GLU A 130 -14.15 7.64 2.12
N THR A 131 -14.21 7.85 3.44
CA THR A 131 -15.09 8.80 4.15
C THR A 131 -14.31 9.88 4.90
N LEU A 132 -13.05 10.10 4.53
CA LEU A 132 -12.09 10.85 5.33
C LEU A 132 -12.55 12.27 5.69
N GLN A 133 -13.29 12.93 4.80
CA GLN A 133 -13.83 14.27 5.07
C GLN A 133 -14.83 14.27 6.24
N GLU A 134 -15.72 13.27 6.27
CA GLU A 134 -16.70 13.10 7.33
C GLU A 134 -16.00 12.70 8.63
N ASP A 135 -15.10 11.72 8.56
CA ASP A 135 -14.37 11.23 9.74
C ASP A 135 -13.46 12.32 10.36
N GLN A 136 -12.85 13.17 9.53
CA GLN A 136 -12.08 14.33 10.01
C GLN A 136 -12.97 15.34 10.72
N ASN A 137 -14.14 15.66 10.17
CA ASN A 137 -15.09 16.54 10.85
C ASN A 137 -15.53 15.95 12.18
N TYR A 138 -15.85 14.65 12.21
CA TYR A 138 -16.24 13.95 13.44
C TYR A 138 -15.13 13.98 14.50
N LEU A 139 -13.87 13.72 14.12
CA LEU A 139 -12.72 13.79 15.02
C LEU A 139 -12.49 15.21 15.57
N ILE A 140 -12.65 16.24 14.74
CA ILE A 140 -12.51 17.64 15.15
C ILE A 140 -13.60 18.01 16.18
N HIS A 141 -14.83 17.57 15.95
CA HIS A 141 -15.91 17.76 16.92
C HIS A 141 -15.70 16.96 18.21
N MET A 142 -15.26 15.71 18.11
CA MET A 142 -14.93 14.86 19.26
C MET A 142 -13.84 15.48 20.15
N SER A 143 -12.88 16.18 19.53
CA SER A 143 -11.80 16.87 20.24
C SER A 143 -12.16 18.26 20.77
N GLY A 144 -13.35 18.78 20.46
CA GLY A 144 -13.77 20.13 20.87
C GLY A 144 -13.02 21.26 20.15
N LEU A 145 -12.40 20.97 19.00
CA LEU A 145 -11.53 21.90 18.27
C LEU A 145 -12.23 22.54 17.05
N GLN A 146 -13.54 22.37 16.89
CA GLN A 146 -14.29 22.85 15.72
C GLN A 146 -14.20 24.35 15.47
N ASP A 147 -13.92 25.15 16.51
CA ASP A 147 -13.78 26.60 16.42
C ASP A 147 -12.34 27.04 16.10
N ILE A 148 -11.38 26.11 16.08
CA ILE A 148 -9.94 26.36 15.92
C ILE A 148 -9.42 25.80 14.59
N ILE A 149 -9.86 24.59 14.23
CA ILE A 149 -9.39 23.89 13.03
C ILE A 149 -10.56 23.43 12.17
N LYS A 150 -10.29 23.31 10.87
CA LYS A 150 -11.22 22.78 9.87
C LYS A 150 -10.45 21.87 8.92
N PRO A 151 -11.09 20.85 8.32
CA PRO A 151 -10.42 20.02 7.34
C PRO A 151 -9.96 20.83 6.13
N GLU A 152 -8.73 20.59 5.69
CA GLU A 152 -8.18 21.15 4.45
C GLU A 152 -7.70 20.01 3.55
N TRP A 153 -8.25 19.93 2.34
CA TRP A 153 -7.76 19.02 1.32
C TRP A 153 -6.49 19.55 0.68
N LYS A 154 -5.35 19.03 1.13
CA LYS A 154 -4.05 19.26 0.49
C LYS A 154 -3.64 18.03 -0.29
N ASN A 155 -3.14 18.25 -1.51
CA ASN A 155 -2.76 17.18 -2.44
C ASN A 155 -3.93 16.26 -2.84
N PRO A 156 -5.05 16.79 -3.37
CA PRO A 156 -6.07 15.93 -3.94
C PRO A 156 -5.41 15.02 -4.99
N ALA A 157 -5.73 13.72 -4.96
CA ALA A 157 -5.22 12.78 -5.95
C ALA A 157 -5.54 13.33 -7.35
N LYS A 158 -4.51 13.75 -8.09
CA LYS A 158 -4.70 14.41 -9.38
C LYS A 158 -5.32 13.43 -10.39
N GLY A 159 -6.59 13.65 -10.73
CA GLY A 159 -7.09 13.49 -12.10
C GLY A 159 -7.44 12.09 -12.61
N TYR A 160 -7.46 11.04 -11.78
CA TYR A 160 -8.08 9.77 -12.16
C TYR A 160 -9.12 9.39 -11.12
N SER A 161 -10.34 9.05 -11.56
CA SER A 161 -11.27 8.29 -10.71
C SER A 161 -10.50 7.08 -10.17
N THR A 162 -10.33 6.99 -8.85
CA THR A 162 -9.61 5.91 -8.17
C THR A 162 -9.97 4.55 -8.77
N ASN A 163 -11.25 4.36 -9.10
CA ASN A 163 -11.79 3.15 -9.70
C ASN A 163 -11.21 2.85 -11.10
N LYS A 164 -11.07 3.84 -11.99
CA LYS A 164 -10.46 3.62 -13.32
C LYS A 164 -8.99 3.25 -13.20
N LEU A 165 -8.30 3.88 -12.25
CA LEU A 165 -6.90 3.58 -12.00
C LEU A 165 -6.75 2.17 -11.44
N VAL A 166 -7.50 1.83 -10.40
CA VAL A 166 -7.58 0.48 -9.82
C VAL A 166 -7.84 -0.54 -10.93
N ALA A 167 -8.90 -0.36 -11.73
CA ALA A 167 -9.24 -1.26 -12.83
C ALA A 167 -8.07 -1.46 -13.81
N SER A 168 -7.35 -0.38 -14.19
CA SER A 168 -6.22 -0.47 -15.13
C SER A 168 -5.01 -1.23 -14.59
N TYR A 169 -4.81 -1.27 -13.28
CA TYR A 169 -3.67 -1.97 -12.66
C TYR A 169 -4.04 -3.40 -12.28
N TYR A 170 -5.22 -3.60 -11.69
CA TYR A 170 -5.68 -4.93 -11.29
C TYR A 170 -6.05 -5.82 -12.49
N SER A 171 -6.35 -5.25 -13.66
CA SER A 171 -6.48 -6.03 -14.91
C SER A 171 -5.17 -6.58 -15.46
N GLN A 172 -4.03 -6.16 -14.93
CA GLN A 172 -2.72 -6.72 -15.26
C GLN A 172 -2.38 -7.97 -14.43
N LEU A 173 -3.21 -8.29 -13.43
CA LEU A 173 -3.00 -9.41 -12.52
C LEU A 173 -3.87 -10.60 -12.93
N THR A 174 -3.42 -11.81 -12.62
CA THR A 174 -4.31 -12.97 -12.64
C THR A 174 -5.24 -12.94 -11.43
N LYS A 175 -6.40 -13.61 -11.54
CA LYS A 175 -7.28 -13.83 -10.37
C LYS A 175 -6.54 -14.46 -9.20
N MET A 176 -5.57 -15.33 -9.47
CA MET A 176 -4.77 -15.95 -8.42
C MET A 176 -3.87 -14.95 -7.70
N GLN A 177 -3.19 -14.07 -8.43
CA GLN A 177 -2.41 -12.99 -7.82
C GLN A 177 -3.29 -12.10 -6.91
N ILE A 178 -4.53 -11.80 -7.32
CA ILE A 178 -5.45 -11.01 -6.49
C ILE A 178 -5.85 -11.75 -5.21
N LEU A 179 -6.12 -13.06 -5.30
CA LEU A 179 -6.42 -13.88 -4.13
C LEU A 179 -5.21 -14.04 -3.19
N GLN A 180 -4.00 -14.11 -3.72
CA GLN A 180 -2.77 -14.10 -2.93
C GLN A 180 -2.60 -12.77 -2.19
N LEU A 181 -2.89 -11.63 -2.86
CA LEU A 181 -2.91 -10.33 -2.18
C LEU A 181 -3.97 -10.29 -1.08
N TYR A 182 -5.18 -10.81 -1.33
CA TYR A 182 -6.20 -10.93 -0.30
C TYR A 182 -5.68 -11.72 0.91
N ASN A 183 -4.98 -12.84 0.69
CA ASN A 183 -4.42 -13.62 1.78
C ASN A 183 -3.36 -12.84 2.59
N ILE A 184 -2.48 -12.08 1.93
CA ILE A 184 -1.48 -11.22 2.59
C ILE A 184 -2.16 -10.17 3.48
N TYR A 185 -3.24 -9.55 3.01
CA TYR A 185 -3.94 -8.47 3.71
C TYR A 185 -5.22 -8.91 4.44
N ARG A 186 -5.42 -10.22 4.64
CA ARG A 186 -6.70 -10.79 5.06
C ARG A 186 -7.27 -10.12 6.31
N TYR A 187 -6.44 -9.92 7.33
CA TYR A 187 -6.87 -9.29 8.58
C TYR A 187 -7.21 -7.81 8.42
N ASP A 188 -6.59 -7.10 7.48
CA ASP A 188 -7.00 -5.72 7.17
C ASP A 188 -8.41 -5.70 6.53
N PHE A 189 -8.71 -6.69 5.68
CA PHE A 189 -10.05 -6.83 5.10
C PHE A 189 -11.11 -7.12 6.18
N GLU A 190 -10.84 -8.12 7.02
CA GLU A 190 -11.78 -8.57 8.06
C GLU A 190 -11.97 -7.52 9.14
N LEU A 191 -10.89 -6.92 9.65
CA LEU A 191 -10.95 -5.99 10.78
C LEU A 191 -11.59 -4.64 10.40
N PHE A 192 -11.40 -4.19 9.17
CA PHE A 192 -11.86 -2.88 8.72
C PHE A 192 -13.05 -2.94 7.78
N ASP A 193 -13.69 -4.11 7.64
CA ASP A 193 -14.91 -4.31 6.85
C ASP A 193 -14.72 -3.82 5.40
N TYR A 194 -13.71 -4.40 4.74
CA TYR A 194 -13.48 -4.23 3.31
C TYR A 194 -13.82 -5.51 2.56
N THR A 195 -14.21 -5.38 1.28
CA THR A 195 -14.56 -6.53 0.42
C THR A 195 -13.65 -6.61 -0.80
N LEU A 196 -13.52 -7.80 -1.39
CA LEU A 196 -12.76 -8.00 -2.63
C LEU A 196 -13.60 -7.67 -3.88
N ASP A 197 -14.81 -7.15 -3.71
CA ASP A 197 -15.78 -6.96 -4.78
C ASP A 197 -15.24 -6.01 -5.86
N GLY A 198 -15.44 -6.37 -7.11
CA GLY A 198 -14.93 -5.62 -8.27
C GLY A 198 -13.43 -5.82 -8.54
N TYR A 199 -12.60 -6.16 -7.56
CA TYR A 199 -11.17 -6.42 -7.80
C TYR A 199 -10.95 -7.75 -8.52
N LEU A 200 -11.60 -8.82 -8.05
CA LEU A 200 -11.43 -10.16 -8.65
C LEU A 200 -11.92 -10.21 -10.10
N ASP A 201 -12.93 -9.39 -10.44
CA ASP A 201 -13.49 -9.30 -11.80
C ASP A 201 -12.54 -8.62 -12.79
N HIS A 202 -11.61 -7.80 -12.31
CA HIS A 202 -10.56 -7.24 -13.15
C HIS A 202 -9.50 -8.27 -13.53
N GLY A 203 -9.25 -9.26 -12.66
CA GLY A 203 -8.18 -10.23 -12.85
C GLY A 203 -8.39 -11.11 -14.08
N THR A 204 -7.32 -11.34 -14.84
CA THR A 204 -7.34 -12.26 -15.97
C THR A 204 -7.49 -13.70 -15.47
N THR A 205 -8.20 -14.53 -16.24
CA THR A 205 -8.09 -15.99 -16.07
C THR A 205 -6.71 -16.41 -16.52
N GLU A 206 -6.08 -17.34 -15.81
CA GLU A 206 -4.81 -17.90 -16.27
C GLU A 206 -4.97 -18.37 -17.72
N ALA A 207 -3.98 -18.05 -18.55
CA ALA A 207 -3.91 -18.67 -19.87
C ALA A 207 -3.75 -20.17 -19.60
N THR A 208 -4.83 -20.94 -19.82
CA THR A 208 -4.69 -22.38 -19.98
C THR A 208 -3.63 -22.57 -21.07
N ASP A 209 -2.59 -23.34 -20.80
CA ASP A 209 -1.73 -23.94 -21.83
C ASP A 209 -2.64 -24.62 -22.87
N ARG A 210 -3.00 -23.88 -23.91
CA ARG A 210 -3.69 -24.36 -25.11
C ARG A 210 -3.30 -23.44 -26.25
N ASP A 211 -2.10 -23.67 -26.72
CA ASP A 211 -1.81 -23.78 -28.14
C ASP A 211 -0.62 -24.75 -28.24
N ASP A 212 -0.90 -26.03 -28.07
CA ASP A 212 -0.08 -27.07 -28.69
C ASP A 212 -0.49 -27.13 -30.17
N PRO A 213 0.35 -26.68 -31.12
CA PRO A 213 0.02 -26.68 -32.52
C PRO A 213 0.31 -28.06 -33.12
N THR A 214 -0.37 -29.10 -32.65
CA THR A 214 -0.34 -30.42 -33.32
C THR A 214 -1.66 -31.20 -33.18
N THR A 215 -2.66 -30.79 -33.97
CA THR A 215 -3.61 -31.71 -34.64
C THR A 215 -4.15 -31.07 -35.90
#